data_AF-A0A6J5ZAB4-F1
#
_entry.id   AF-A0A6J5ZAB4-F1
#
_cell.length_a   1.000
_cell.length_b   1.000
_cell.length_c   1.000
_cell.angle_alpha   90.00
_cell.angle_beta   90.00
_cell.angle_gamma   90.00
#
_symmetry.space_group_name_H-M   'P 1'
#
loop_
_entity.id
_entity.type
_entity.pdbx_description
1 polymer ?
#
loop_
_entity_poly.entity_id
_entity_poly.type
_entity_poly.pdbx_seq_one_letter_code
_entity_poly.pdbx_strand_id
1 'polypeptide(L)' 'MGCAVALYEQTTKHLLCPCHQSTFDVTRAAKVIFGPAARPLPQLAITVDADGYLIAKQPFNEAVGPSFWERKS' A
#
# COMPACT_ATOMS: atom_id res chain seq x y z
N MET A 1 -9.29 3.93 9.50
CA MET A 1 -10.03 2.65 9.50
C MET A 1 -9.12 1.44 9.36
N GLY A 2 -8.19 1.37 8.41
CA GLY A 2 -7.12 0.36 8.46
C GLY A 2 -7.53 -1.06 8.06
N CYS A 3 -8.68 -1.19 7.38
CA CYS A 3 -9.10 -2.44 6.76
C CYS A 3 -8.01 -2.98 5.82
N ALA A 4 -7.93 -4.30 5.68
CA ALA A 4 -7.13 -4.92 4.62
C ALA A 4 -7.63 -4.47 3.24
N VAL A 5 -6.72 -3.98 2.42
CA VAL A 5 -7.00 -3.63 1.01
C VAL A 5 -6.83 -4.90 0.19
N ALA A 6 -7.89 -5.70 0.13
CA ALA A 6 -7.83 -7.10 -0.34
C ALA A 6 -8.33 -7.31 -1.78
N LEU A 7 -8.98 -6.32 -2.39
CA LEU A 7 -9.52 -6.46 -3.74
C LEU A 7 -8.53 -5.88 -4.75
N TYR A 8 -8.22 -6.65 -5.78
CA TYR A 8 -7.33 -6.24 -6.86
C TYR A 8 -8.05 -6.37 -8.21
N GLU A 9 -8.16 -5.28 -8.94
CA GLU A 9 -8.70 -5.26 -10.29
C GLU A 9 -7.54 -5.40 -11.29
N GLN A 10 -7.62 -6.46 -12.10
CA GLN A 10 -6.48 -6.91 -12.90
C GLN A 10 -6.23 -6.07 -14.15
N THR A 11 -7.23 -5.40 -14.73
CA THR A 11 -7.09 -4.67 -15.99
C THR A 11 -6.40 -3.33 -15.78
N THR A 12 -6.93 -2.56 -14.84
CA THR A 12 -6.49 -1.22 -14.42
C THR A 12 -5.40 -1.25 -13.36
N LYS A 13 -5.10 -2.42 -12.77
CA LYS A 13 -4.07 -2.59 -11.74
C LYS A 13 -4.36 -1.75 -10.49
N HIS A 14 -5.64 -1.66 -10.12
CA HIS A 14 -6.06 -0.93 -8.94
C HIS A 14 -6.24 -1.86 -7.74
N LEU A 15 -5.86 -1.38 -6.57
CA LEU A 15 -6.24 -1.97 -5.29
C LEU A 15 -7.44 -1.23 -4.71
N LEU A 16 -8.41 -1.97 -4.18
CA LEU A 16 -9.65 -1.42 -3.65
C LEU A 16 -9.83 -1.85 -2.19
N CYS A 17 -10.10 -0.88 -1.34
CA CYS A 17 -10.52 -1.13 0.04
C CYS A 17 -12.02 -1.42 0.07
N PRO A 18 -12.47 -2.61 0.49
CA PRO A 18 -13.89 -2.96 0.44
C PRO A 18 -14.76 -2.16 1.43
N CYS A 19 -14.16 -1.60 2.48
CA CYS A 19 -14.90 -0.92 3.53
C CYS A 19 -15.48 0.44 3.09
N HIS A 20 -14.66 1.26 2.41
CA HIS A 20 -15.02 2.64 2.05
C HIS A 20 -14.56 3.01 0.64
N GLN A 21 -14.25 2.00 -0.17
CA GLN A 21 -14.00 2.13 -1.60
C GLN A 21 -12.82 3.04 -1.96
N SER A 22 -11.87 3.25 -1.04
CA SER A 22 -10.60 3.87 -1.40
C SER A 22 -9.91 3.04 -2.47
N THR A 23 -9.52 3.69 -3.56
CA THR A 23 -8.86 3.07 -4.71
C THR A 23 -7.44 3.60 -4.85
N PHE A 24 -6.51 2.68 -5.02
CA PHE A 24 -5.08 2.95 -5.10
C PHE A 24 -4.52 2.43 -6.42
N ASP A 25 -3.78 3.27 -7.14
CA ASP A 25 -3.12 2.90 -8.39
C ASP A 25 -1.76 2.25 -8.10
N VAL A 26 -1.66 0.94 -8.26
CA VAL A 26 -0.45 0.15 -7.95
C VAL A 26 0.73 0.58 -8.83
N THR A 27 0.47 0.98 -10.07
CA THR A 27 1.51 1.36 -11.03
C THR A 27 2.18 2.69 -10.69
N ARG A 28 1.51 3.51 -9.85
CA ARG A 28 2.00 4.80 -9.37
C ARG A 28 2.17 4.79 -7.85
N ALA A 29 2.93 3.81 -7.35
CA ALA A 29 3.26 3.67 -5.95
C ALA A 29 2.04 3.70 -5.00
N ALA A 30 0.96 3.02 -5.41
CA ALA A 30 -0.31 2.99 -4.69
C ALA A 30 -0.90 4.38 -4.38
N LYS A 31 -0.71 5.35 -5.29
CA LYS A 31 -1.33 6.68 -5.17
C LYS A 31 -2.84 6.54 -5.02
N VAL A 32 -3.42 7.26 -4.06
CA VAL A 32 -4.88 7.34 -3.94
C VAL A 32 -5.45 8.06 -5.14
N ILE A 33 -6.42 7.43 -5.80
CA ILE A 33 -7.13 8.00 -6.95
C ILE A 33 -8.62 8.18 -6.67
N PHE A 34 -9.16 7.55 -5.63
CA PHE A 34 -10.55 7.70 -5.22
C PHE A 34 -10.76 7.33 -3.74
N GLY A 35 -11.85 7.81 -3.15
CA GLY A 35 -12.31 7.49 -1.80
C GLY A 35 -11.59 8.25 -0.68
N PRO A 36 -11.89 7.94 0.59
CA PRO A 36 -11.52 8.77 1.74
C PRO A 36 -10.07 8.60 2.24
N ALA A 37 -9.24 7.79 1.56
CA ALA A 37 -7.85 7.61 1.99
C ALA A 37 -7.06 8.88 1.66
N ALA A 38 -6.33 9.42 2.65
CA ALA A 38 -5.61 10.68 2.46
C ALA A 38 -4.19 10.50 1.91
N ARG A 39 -3.68 9.26 1.85
CA ARG A 39 -2.28 8.98 1.50
C ARG A 39 -2.10 7.62 0.80
N PRO A 40 -1.02 7.47 0.01
CA PRO A 40 -0.66 6.21 -0.61
C PRO A 40 -0.43 5.08 0.41
N LEU A 41 -0.43 3.84 -0.08
CA LEU A 41 0.00 2.70 0.71
C LEU A 41 1.54 2.66 0.80
N PRO A 42 2.12 2.50 2.00
CA PRO A 42 3.57 2.34 2.18
C PRO A 42 4.12 1.19 1.33
N GLN A 43 5.26 1.39 0.68
CA GLN A 43 5.89 0.39 -0.16
C GLN A 43 6.94 -0.41 0.62
N LEU A 44 6.90 -1.74 0.50
CA LEU A 44 7.96 -2.62 1.01
C LEU A 44 8.96 -2.88 -0.11
N ALA A 45 10.23 -2.53 0.10
CA ALA A 45 11.26 -2.85 -0.87
C ALA A 45 11.60 -4.35 -0.81
N ILE A 46 11.48 -5.03 -1.94
CA ILE A 46 11.72 -6.47 -2.07
C ILE A 46 12.99 -6.68 -2.91
N THR A 47 13.77 -7.71 -2.57
CA THR A 47 14.90 -8.19 -3.37
C THR A 47 14.95 -9.72 -3.33
N VAL A 48 15.89 -10.31 -4.06
CA VAL A 48 16.12 -11.76 -4.10
C VAL A 48 17.44 -12.03 -3.38
N ASP A 49 17.46 -13.01 -2.47
CA ASP A 49 18.69 -13.41 -1.78
C ASP A 49 19.56 -14.36 -2.64
N ALA A 50 20.67 -14.83 -2.09
CA ALA A 50 21.60 -15.72 -2.80
C ALA A 50 21.00 -17.09 -3.13
N ASP A 51 19.98 -17.53 -2.40
CA ASP A 51 19.31 -18.82 -2.57
C ASP A 51 18.09 -18.71 -3.50
N GLY A 52 17.73 -17.50 -3.95
CA GLY A 52 16.64 -17.25 -4.89
C GLY A 52 15.30 -16.90 -4.24
N TYR A 53 15.25 -16.66 -2.92
CA TYR A 53 14.01 -16.32 -2.22
C TYR A 53 13.75 -14.81 -2.21
N LEU A 54 12.46 -14.44 -2.23
CA LEU A 54 12.04 -13.05 -2.04
C LEU A 54 12.22 -12.64 -0.57
N ILE A 55 12.98 -11.58 -0.35
CA ILE A 55 13.22 -11.01 0.98
C ILE A 55 12.91 -9.51 1.01
N ALA A 56 12.57 -8.99 2.19
CA ALA A 56 12.49 -7.55 2.40
C ALA A 56 13.90 -6.95 2.46
N LYS A 57 14.20 -6.01 1.55
CA LYS A 57 15.50 -5.32 1.50
C LYS A 57 15.66 -4.32 2.64
N GLN A 58 14.56 -3.72 3.07
CA GLN A 58 14.49 -2.74 4.15
C GLN A 58 13.08 -2.68 4.73
N PRO A 59 12.89 -2.15 5.96
CA PRO A 59 11.57 -1.85 6.50
C PRO A 59 10.79 -0.84 5.63
N PHE A 60 9.50 -0.69 5.91
CA PHE A 60 8.72 0.43 5.37
C PHE A 60 9.36 1.77 5.75
N ASN A 61 9.35 2.73 4.83
CA ASN A 61 9.85 4.09 5.05
C ASN A 61 8.88 4.98 5.83
N GLU A 62 7.65 4.51 6.06
CA GLU A 62 6.61 5.21 6.81
C GLU A 62 5.76 4.21 7.61
N ALA A 63 5.05 4.69 8.64
CA ALA A 63 4.21 3.82 9.46
C ALA A 63 3.04 3.23 8.65
N VAL A 64 2.79 1.93 8.84
CA VAL A 64 1.69 1.18 8.23
C VAL A 64 0.40 1.36 9.03
N GLY A 65 -0.75 1.31 8.36
CA GLY A 65 -2.08 1.44 8.98
C GLY A 65 -2.63 2.87 8.97
N PRO A 66 -3.73 3.15 9.69
CA PRO A 66 -4.32 4.48 9.80
C PRO A 66 -3.37 5.55 10.36
N SER A 67 -3.66 6.82 10.10
CA SER A 67 -2.94 7.94 10.73
C SER A 67 -3.20 7.99 12.24
N PHE A 68 -2.22 8.49 12.97
CA PHE A 68 -2.23 8.77 14.40
C PHE A 68 -1.57 10.14 14.63
N TRP A 69 -1.70 10.70 15.83
CA TRP A 69 -1.35 12.09 16.10
C TRP A 69 0.13 12.41 15.88
N GLU A 70 1.05 11.55 16.33
CA GLU A 70 2.50 11.75 16.26
C GLU A 70 3.10 11.35 14.91
N ARG A 71 2.26 11.02 13.93
CA ARG A 71 2.72 10.54 12.63
C ARG A 71 3.41 11.67 11.86
N LYS A 72 4.67 11.43 11.47
CA LYS A 72 5.40 12.30 10.54
C LYS A 72 4.85 12.11 9.11
N SER A 73 4.65 13.21 8.40
CA SER A 73 4.15 13.24 7.02
C SER A 73 5.27 13.37 6.02
#